data_AF-A0A929MZE9-F1
#
_entry.id   AF-A0A929MZE9-F1
#
_cell.length_a   1.000
_cell.length_b   1.000
_cell.length_c   1.000
_cell.angle_alpha   90.00
_cell.angle_beta   90.00
_cell.angle_gamma   90.00
#
_symmetry.space_group_name_H-M   'P 1'
#
loop_
_entity.id
_entity.type
_entity.pdbx_description
1 polymer ?
#
loop_
_entity_poly.entity_id
_entity_poly.type
_entity_poly.pdbx_seq_one_letter_code
_entity_poly.pdbx_strand_id
1 'polypeptide(L)' 'WYFMQPSGAMATGWLQLGGTWYYLQPNGVMAYGIVEINGVPHAFEINGAWVGAWNGSESEDVAP' A
#
# COMPACT_ATOMS: atom_id res chain seq x y z
N TRP A 1 6.52 -8.46 2.34
CA TRP A 1 6.69 -8.28 3.80
C TRP A 1 5.34 -8.47 4.49
N TYR A 2 5.28 -8.80 5.78
CA TYR A 2 4.02 -8.96 6.55
C TYR A 2 4.07 -8.07 7.78
N PHE A 3 2.94 -7.42 8.12
CA PHE A 3 2.80 -6.64 9.35
C PHE A 3 1.92 -7.38 10.35
N MET A 4 2.39 -7.53 11.59
CA MET A 4 1.60 -8.04 12.70
C MET A 4 1.20 -6.88 13.62
N GLN A 5 -0.09 -6.73 13.88
CA GLN A 5 -0.62 -5.76 14.83
C GLN A 5 -0.25 -6.15 16.27
N PRO A 6 -0.28 -5.21 17.24
CA PRO A 6 0.00 -5.52 18.65
C PRO A 6 -0.90 -6.60 19.25
N SER A 7 -2.09 -6.80 18.69
CA SER A 7 -3.03 -7.87 19.04
C SER A 7 -2.57 -9.27 18.60
N GLY A 8 -1.53 -9.36 17.78
CA GLY A 8 -1.10 -10.58 17.09
C GLY A 8 -1.88 -10.86 15.80
N ALA A 9 -2.83 -10.00 15.42
CA ALA A 9 -3.53 -10.13 14.15
C ALA A 9 -2.65 -9.67 12.98
N MET A 10 -2.71 -10.38 11.85
CA MET A 10 -2.07 -9.96 10.61
C MET A 10 -2.81 -8.75 10.03
N ALA A 11 -2.09 -7.69 9.68
CA ALA A 11 -2.70 -6.54 9.02
C ALA A 11 -2.95 -6.84 7.53
N THR A 12 -4.07 -6.32 7.05
CA THR A 12 -4.48 -6.32 5.64
C THR A 12 -5.07 -4.94 5.32
N GLY A 13 -5.11 -4.58 4.04
CA GLY A 13 -5.55 -3.26 3.57
C GLY A 13 -4.50 -2.17 3.76
N TRP A 14 -4.98 -0.92 3.76
CA TRP A 14 -4.15 0.26 3.95
C TRP A 14 -3.64 0.37 5.39
N LEU A 15 -2.36 0.69 5.53
CA LEU A 15 -1.66 0.83 6.79
C LEU A 15 -0.83 2.10 6.76
N GLN A 16 -1.01 2.99 7.74
CA GLN A 16 -0.17 4.16 7.92
C GLN A 16 0.83 3.91 9.06
N LEU A 17 2.12 4.02 8.76
CA LEU A 17 3.21 3.92 9.75
C LEU A 17 4.12 5.14 9.62
N GLY A 18 4.27 5.90 10.71
CA GLY A 18 5.20 7.03 10.73
C GLY A 18 4.89 8.12 9.68
N GLY A 19 3.64 8.24 9.23
CA GLY A 19 3.22 9.16 8.18
C GLY A 19 3.32 8.61 6.76
N THR A 20 3.90 7.42 6.57
CA THR A 20 3.99 6.74 5.28
C THR A 20 2.86 5.71 5.16
N TRP A 21 2.23 5.66 3.98
CA TRP A 21 1.21 4.67 3.66
C TRP A 21 1.83 3.40 3.06
N TYR A 22 1.22 2.28 3.37
CA TYR A 22 1.55 0.94 2.87
C TYR A 22 0.25 0.21 2.57
N TYR A 23 0.30 -0.79 1.69
CA TYR A 23 -0.83 -1.68 1.46
C TYR A 23 -0.44 -3.13 1.67
N LEU A 24 -1.17 -3.84 2.54
CA LEU A 24 -1.04 -5.26 2.77
C LEU A 24 -2.16 -5.97 2.01
N GLN A 25 -1.81 -6.81 1.04
CA GLN A 25 -2.80 -7.56 0.26
C GLN A 25 -3.66 -8.47 1.16
N PRO A 26 -4.78 -9.04 0.65
CA PRO A 26 -5.65 -9.91 1.46
C PRO A 26 -4.93 -11.12 2.07
N ASN A 27 -3.85 -11.58 1.44
CA ASN A 27 -2.99 -12.65 1.96
C ASN A 27 -1.92 -12.15 2.95
N GLY A 28 -1.92 -10.87 3.32
CA GLY A 28 -0.97 -10.21 4.22
C GLY A 28 0.33 -9.74 3.57
N VAL A 29 0.54 -9.97 2.27
CA VAL A 29 1.77 -9.57 1.58
C VAL A 29 1.73 -8.09 1.23
N MET A 30 2.72 -7.34 1.72
CA MET A 30 2.95 -5.95 1.36
C MET A 30 3.10 -5.76 -0.15
N ALA A 31 2.37 -4.79 -0.70
CA ALA A 31 2.48 -4.33 -2.08
C ALA A 31 3.82 -3.61 -2.32
N TYR A 32 4.32 -3.73 -3.54
CA TYR A 32 5.45 -2.99 -4.10
C TYR A 32 5.26 -2.88 -5.61
N GLY A 33 5.83 -1.86 -6.26
CA GLY A 33 5.59 -1.59 -7.68
C GLY A 33 4.17 -1.04 -7.94
N ILE A 34 3.64 -1.25 -9.14
CA ILE A 34 2.27 -0.84 -9.48
C ILE A 34 1.32 -1.99 -9.12
N VAL A 35 0.36 -1.72 -8.25
CA VAL A 35 -0.66 -2.68 -7.79
C VAL A 35 -2.04 -2.08 -7.96
N GLU A 36 -2.95 -2.81 -8.60
CA GLU A 36 -4.35 -2.40 -8.74
C GLU A 36 -5.12 -2.69 -7.44
N ILE A 37 -5.72 -1.64 -6.86
CA ILE A 37 -6.52 -1.68 -5.65
C ILE A 37 -7.87 -1.03 -5.97
N ASN A 38 -8.95 -1.80 -5.92
CA ASN A 38 -10.30 -1.35 -6.25
C ASN A 38 -10.42 -0.70 -7.64
N GLY A 39 -9.71 -1.23 -8.65
CA GLY A 39 -9.72 -0.71 -10.01
C GLY A 39 -8.86 0.54 -10.22
N VAL A 40 -8.14 1.00 -9.20
CA VAL A 40 -7.20 2.12 -9.29
C VAL A 40 -5.77 1.59 -9.14
N PRO A 41 -4.87 1.85 -10.12
CA PRO A 41 -3.46 1.50 -9.96
C PRO A 41 -2.83 2.39 -8.89
N HIS A 42 -2.11 1.81 -7.95
CA HIS A 42 -1.34 2.53 -6.94
C HIS A 42 0.13 2.15 -7.07
N ALA A 43 1.01 3.14 -7.05
CA ALA A 43 2.45 2.95 -7.10
C ALA A 43 3.03 2.86 -5.68
N PHE A 44 3.91 1.90 -5.49
CA PHE A 44 4.65 1.67 -4.25
C PHE A 44 6.14 1.51 -4.57
N GLU A 45 7.00 2.08 -3.73
CA GLU A 45 8.43 1.82 -3.76
C GLU A 45 8.74 0.36 -3.41
N ILE A 46 10.00 -0.06 -3.62
CA ILE A 46 10.45 -1.43 -3.29
C ILE A 46 10.37 -1.74 -1.78
N ASN A 47 10.43 -0.71 -0.94
CA ASN A 47 10.23 -0.81 0.51
C ASN A 47 8.73 -0.81 0.92
N GLY A 48 7.82 -0.72 -0.06
CA GLY A 48 6.37 -0.69 0.13
C GLY A 48 5.78 0.66 0.47
N ALA A 49 6.58 1.72 0.56
CA ALA A 49 6.08 3.08 0.74
C ALA A 49 5.21 3.45 -0.46
N TRP A 50 3.98 3.85 -0.18
CA TRP A 50 3.04 4.29 -1.18
C TRP A 50 3.46 5.66 -1.72
N VAL A 51 3.49 5.76 -3.05
CA VAL A 51 3.85 6.97 -3.78
C VAL A 51 2.59 7.75 -4.13
N GLY A 52 1.61 7.10 -4.75
CA GLY A 52 0.45 7.78 -5.30
C GLY A 52 -0.49 6.82 -6.05
N ALA A 53 -1.69 7.29 -6.37
CA ALA A 53 -2.53 6.64 -7.38
C ALA A 53 -2.00 7.00 -8.77
N TRP A 54 -1.94 6.06 -9.70
CA TRP A 54 -1.43 6.28 -11.06
C TRP A 54 -2.57 6.25 -12.07
N ASN A 55 -2.80 7.36 -12.77
CA ASN A 55 -3.91 7.49 -13.72
C ASN A 55 -3.50 7.33 -15.21
N GLY A 56 -2.26 6.90 -15.48
CA GLY A 56 -1.76 6.75 -16.84
C GLY A 56 -0.95 7.93 -17.37
N SER A 57 -0.92 9.07 -16.66
CA SER A 57 -0.13 10.24 -17.04
C SER A 57 0.92 10.61 -15.99
N GLU A 58 0.52 10.73 -14.72
CA GLU A 58 1.40 11.02 -13.58
C GLU A 58 0.81 10.37 -12.30
N SER A 59 1.62 10.27 -11.24
CA SER A 59 1.13 9.85 -9.93
C SER A 59 0.44 11.02 -9.22
N GLU A 60 -0.77 10.80 -8.73
CA GLU A 60 -1.48 11.73 -7.87
C GLU A 60 -1.27 11.33 -6.41
N ASP A 61 -0.66 12.23 -5.63
CA ASP A 61 -0.41 12.06 -4.19
C ASP A 61 -1.70 12.31 -3.38
N VAL A 62 -2.74 11.52 -3.63
CA VAL A 62 -4.00 11.56 -2.89
C VAL A 62 -4.05 10.39 -1.93
N ALA A 63 -3.85 10.66 -0.63
CA ALA A 63 -3.87 9.62 0.40
C ALA A 63 -5.15 8.76 0.26
N PRO A 64 -5.03 7.43 0.37
CA PRO A 64 -6.11 6.49 0.14
C PRO A 64 -7.21 6.48 1.22
#